data_AF-A0A847BZZ7-F1
#
_entry.id   AF-A0A847BZZ7-F1
#
_cell.length_a   1.000
_cell.length_b   1.000
_cell.length_c   1.000
_cell.angle_alpha   90.00
_cell.angle_beta   90.00
_cell.angle_gamma   90.00
#
_symmetry.space_group_name_H-M   'P 1'
#
loop_
_entity.id
_entity.type
_entity.pdbx_description
1 polymer ?
#
loop_
_entity_poly.entity_id
_entity_poly.type
_entity_poly.pdbx_seq_one_letter_code
_entity_poly.pdbx_strand_id
1 'polypeptide(L)'
;MKTNLELSESLENYLETILDLEKTSKVARTKDIAAKLAIKPGSVTGALKVLGEKGLINYSPYAFITLTPEGKRIALDINHRHRTLKYFLHEILQVDVATADATACRMEHAIDPESLKKLICFVDFVRECPRTGADWLDHFSKYCRSEQVNREKCSSCLKKLPAKIEEK
;
A
#
# COMPACT_ATOMS: atom_id res chain seq x y z
N MET A 1 -12.85 -11.60 14.76
CA MET A 1 -13.70 -11.89 13.58
C MET A 1 -12.93 -11.45 12.35
N LYS A 2 -12.47 -12.40 11.52
CA LYS A 2 -11.83 -12.08 10.23
C LYS A 2 -12.92 -12.05 9.18
N THR A 3 -13.38 -10.87 8.79
CA THR A 3 -14.12 -10.69 7.54
C THR A 3 -13.09 -10.68 6.41
N ASN A 4 -12.71 -11.87 5.93
CA ASN A 4 -12.13 -11.99 4.60
C ASN A 4 -13.28 -11.78 3.61
N LEU A 5 -13.65 -10.52 3.41
CA LEU A 5 -14.36 -10.12 2.20
C LEU A 5 -13.32 -10.28 1.09
N GLU A 6 -13.31 -11.42 0.41
CA GLU A 6 -12.56 -11.54 -0.84
C GLU A 6 -13.17 -10.56 -1.84
N LEU A 7 -12.57 -9.37 -1.91
CA LEU A 7 -12.84 -8.39 -2.93
C LEU A 7 -12.05 -8.78 -4.17
N SER A 8 -12.61 -8.53 -5.35
CA SER A 8 -11.81 -8.63 -6.56
C SER A 8 -10.81 -7.48 -6.61
N GLU A 9 -9.67 -7.68 -7.26
CA GLU A 9 -8.68 -6.64 -7.57
C GLU A 9 -9.35 -5.37 -8.09
N SER A 10 -10.34 -5.51 -8.98
CA SER A 10 -11.09 -4.37 -9.50
C SER A 10 -11.76 -3.56 -8.38
N LEU A 11 -12.46 -4.21 -7.44
CA LEU A 11 -13.15 -3.55 -6.33
C LEU A 11 -12.16 -2.93 -5.33
N GLU A 12 -11.00 -3.54 -5.11
CA GLU A 12 -9.92 -2.95 -4.31
C GLU A 12 -9.40 -1.66 -4.94
N ASN A 13 -9.15 -1.66 -6.26
CA ASN A 13 -8.71 -0.47 -7.00
C ASN A 13 -9.73 0.69 -6.92
N TYR A 14 -11.04 0.38 -6.86
CA TYR A 14 -12.07 1.40 -6.60
C TYR A 14 -11.94 2.00 -5.21
N LEU A 15 -11.76 1.20 -4.16
CA LEU A 15 -11.61 1.69 -2.79
C LEU A 15 -10.37 2.57 -2.63
N GLU A 16 -9.25 2.15 -3.20
CA GLU A 16 -8.03 2.97 -3.20
C GLU A 16 -8.23 4.28 -3.96
N THR A 17 -8.85 4.23 -5.14
CA THR A 17 -9.14 5.43 -5.94
C THR A 17 -10.04 6.41 -5.19
N ILE A 18 -11.06 5.92 -4.49
CA ILE A 18 -11.95 6.77 -3.68
C ILE A 18 -11.17 7.40 -2.52
N LEU A 19 -10.33 6.63 -1.82
CA LEU A 19 -9.47 7.15 -0.75
C LEU A 19 -8.57 8.29 -1.24
N ASP A 20 -7.98 8.12 -2.41
CA ASP A 20 -7.11 9.10 -3.04
C ASP A 20 -7.87 10.38 -3.44
N LEU A 21 -9.08 10.23 -3.98
CA LEU A 21 -9.94 11.36 -4.35
C LEU A 21 -10.45 12.11 -3.13
N GLU A 22 -10.80 11.43 -2.03
CA GLU A 22 -11.15 12.07 -0.76
C GLU A 22 -10.00 12.94 -0.23
N LYS A 23 -8.75 12.48 -0.34
CA LYS A 23 -7.57 13.23 0.11
C LYS A 23 -7.26 14.45 -0.77
N THR A 24 -7.40 14.31 -2.08
CA THR A 24 -6.95 15.33 -3.06
C THR A 24 -8.05 16.34 -3.43
N SER A 25 -9.29 15.88 -3.55
CA SER A 25 -10.41 16.64 -4.12
C SER A 25 -11.60 16.78 -3.15
N LYS A 26 -11.45 16.34 -1.89
CA LYS A 26 -12.46 16.29 -0.81
C LYS A 26 -13.67 15.39 -1.08
N VAL A 27 -13.98 15.07 -2.33
CA VAL A 27 -15.11 14.22 -2.73
C VAL A 27 -14.73 13.34 -3.91
N ALA A 28 -15.26 12.12 -3.95
CA ALA A 28 -15.17 11.26 -5.14
C ALA A 28 -16.48 11.34 -5.95
N ARG A 29 -16.36 11.47 -7.28
CA ARG A 29 -17.49 11.38 -8.22
C ARG A 29 -17.22 10.27 -9.22
N THR A 30 -18.28 9.67 -9.76
CA THR A 30 -18.21 8.62 -10.80
C THR A 30 -17.26 8.99 -11.95
N LYS A 31 -17.32 10.24 -12.44
CA LYS A 31 -16.47 10.71 -13.54
C LYS A 31 -14.98 10.75 -13.17
N ASP A 32 -14.67 11.11 -11.93
CA ASP A 32 -13.29 11.29 -11.46
C ASP A 32 -12.68 9.92 -11.19
N ILE A 33 -13.48 8.99 -10.65
CA ILE A 33 -13.12 7.58 -10.49
C ILE A 33 -12.85 6.94 -11.86
N ALA A 34 -13.75 7.14 -12.84
CA ALA A 34 -13.57 6.60 -14.19
C ALA A 34 -12.27 7.11 -14.85
N ALA A 35 -12.00 8.41 -14.73
CA ALA A 35 -10.80 9.04 -15.27
C ALA A 35 -9.53 8.49 -14.61
N LYS A 36 -9.51 8.38 -13.28
CA LYS A 36 -8.33 7.92 -12.53
C LYS A 36 -8.03 6.44 -12.74
N LEU A 37 -9.07 5.61 -12.92
CA LEU A 37 -8.93 4.19 -13.29
C LEU A 37 -8.75 3.95 -14.80
N ALA A 38 -8.79 5.00 -15.63
CA ALA A 38 -8.72 4.91 -17.09
C ALA A 38 -9.76 3.95 -17.72
N ILE A 39 -10.99 3.95 -17.20
CA ILE A 39 -12.10 3.09 -17.67
C ILE A 39 -13.29 3.92 -18.15
N LYS A 40 -14.22 3.27 -18.87
CA LYS A 40 -15.45 3.90 -19.33
C LYS A 40 -16.38 4.20 -18.13
N PRO A 41 -17.00 5.41 -18.06
CA PRO A 41 -17.91 5.76 -16.96
C PRO A 41 -19.06 4.77 -16.73
N GLY A 42 -19.56 4.13 -17.80
CA GLY A 42 -20.63 3.13 -17.70
C GLY A 42 -20.25 1.88 -16.89
N SER A 43 -18.96 1.59 -16.75
CA SER A 43 -18.45 0.43 -15.98
C SER A 43 -18.36 0.71 -14.48
N VAL A 44 -18.40 1.98 -14.06
CA VAL A 44 -18.22 2.39 -12.66
C VAL A 44 -19.45 2.10 -11.80
N THR A 45 -20.64 2.36 -12.33
CA THR A 45 -21.89 2.24 -11.57
C THR A 45 -22.11 0.84 -10.98
N GLY A 46 -21.79 -0.21 -11.75
CA GLY A 46 -21.90 -1.59 -11.28
C GLY A 46 -20.99 -1.88 -10.08
N ALA A 47 -19.72 -1.49 -10.18
CA ALA A 47 -18.75 -1.67 -9.09
C ALA A 47 -19.13 -0.88 -7.84
N LEU A 48 -19.57 0.38 -7.99
CA LEU A 48 -20.03 1.19 -6.86
C LEU A 48 -21.27 0.58 -6.18
N LYS A 49 -22.21 0.03 -6.94
CA LYS A 49 -23.37 -0.66 -6.38
C LYS A 49 -22.93 -1.86 -5.52
N VAL A 50 -22.03 -2.69 -6.04
CA VAL A 50 -21.49 -3.85 -5.30
C VAL A 50 -20.75 -3.42 -4.02
N LEU A 51 -19.94 -2.37 -4.08
CA LEU A 51 -19.26 -1.83 -2.89
C LEU A 51 -20.25 -1.26 -1.86
N GLY A 52 -21.31 -0.61 -2.33
CA GLY A 52 -22.39 -0.08 -1.48
C GLY A 52 -23.17 -1.20 -0.79
N GLU A 53 -23.54 -2.25 -1.54
CA GLU A 53 -24.19 -3.46 -1.00
C GLU A 53 -23.33 -4.18 0.04
N LYS A 54 -22.00 -4.14 -0.13
CA LYS A 54 -21.02 -4.66 0.85
C LYS A 54 -20.79 -3.72 2.05
N GLY A 55 -21.42 -2.54 2.08
CA GLY A 55 -21.28 -1.56 3.17
C GLY A 55 -19.90 -0.89 3.23
N LEU A 56 -19.13 -0.89 2.14
CA LEU A 56 -17.78 -0.33 2.10
C LEU A 56 -17.76 1.13 1.65
N ILE A 57 -18.81 1.59 0.97
CA ILE A 57 -18.98 2.99 0.56
C ILE A 57 -20.39 3.48 0.88
N ASN A 58 -20.51 4.79 1.13
CA ASN A 58 -21.78 5.47 1.05
C ASN A 58 -22.03 5.82 -0.42
N TYR A 59 -23.00 5.14 -1.04
CA TYR A 59 -23.35 5.34 -2.45
C TYR A 59 -24.81 5.74 -2.59
N SER A 60 -25.04 6.84 -3.30
CA SER A 60 -26.35 7.26 -3.77
C SER A 60 -26.20 7.83 -5.19
N PRO A 61 -27.15 7.54 -6.10
CA PRO A 61 -27.14 8.14 -7.44
C PRO A 61 -27.00 9.67 -7.36
N TYR A 62 -26.13 10.23 -8.21
CA TYR A 62 -25.84 11.67 -8.31
C TYR A 62 -25.19 12.32 -7.07
N ALA A 63 -24.93 11.56 -6.01
CA ALA A 63 -24.25 12.05 -4.81
C ALA A 63 -22.74 11.84 -4.89
N PHE A 64 -22.02 12.47 -3.96
CA PHE A 64 -20.61 12.16 -3.73
C PHE A 64 -20.47 10.77 -3.12
N ILE A 65 -19.45 10.04 -3.58
CA ILE A 65 -19.08 8.75 -3.03
C ILE A 65 -18.06 9.00 -1.91
N THR A 66 -18.29 8.35 -0.77
CA THR A 66 -17.35 8.37 0.37
C THR A 66 -17.14 6.98 0.92
N LEU A 67 -15.99 6.71 1.51
CA LEU A 67 -15.72 5.44 2.21
C LEU A 67 -16.50 5.39 3.53
N THR A 68 -17.02 4.21 3.87
CA THR A 68 -17.45 3.93 5.25
C THR A 68 -16.21 3.72 6.13
N PRO A 69 -16.33 3.69 7.48
CA PRO A 69 -15.18 3.39 8.33
C PRO A 69 -14.49 2.06 7.98
N GLU A 70 -15.26 1.03 7.62
CA GLU A 70 -14.72 -0.27 7.21
C GLU A 70 -14.08 -0.20 5.82
N GLY A 71 -14.74 0.43 4.83
CA GLY A 71 -14.13 0.63 3.52
C GLY A 71 -12.85 1.45 3.57
N LYS A 72 -12.77 2.43 4.48
CA LYS A 72 -11.56 3.23 4.72
C LYS A 72 -10.44 2.39 5.31
N ARG A 73 -10.74 1.50 6.26
CA ARG A 73 -9.75 0.58 6.83
C ARG A 73 -9.15 -0.31 5.75
N ILE A 74 -9.97 -0.88 4.87
CA ILE A 74 -9.53 -1.72 3.75
C ILE A 74 -8.74 -0.90 2.72
N ALA A 75 -9.24 0.27 2.33
CA ALA A 75 -8.56 1.15 1.38
C ALA A 75 -7.18 1.61 1.87
N LEU A 76 -7.03 1.86 3.17
CA LEU A 76 -5.74 2.23 3.77
C LEU A 76 -4.75 1.07 3.76
N ASP A 77 -5.22 -0.17 3.95
CA ASP A 77 -4.39 -1.36 3.84
C ASP A 77 -3.90 -1.56 2.41
N ILE A 78 -4.81 -1.52 1.41
CA ILE A 78 -4.47 -1.55 -0.01
C ILE A 78 -3.43 -0.46 -0.33
N ASN A 79 -3.72 0.79 0.02
CA ASN A 79 -2.81 1.90 -0.26
C ASN A 79 -1.45 1.77 0.43
N HIS A 80 -1.38 1.14 1.59
CA HIS A 80 -0.11 0.85 2.24
C HIS A 80 0.70 -0.17 1.45
N ARG A 81 0.06 -1.26 0.97
CA ARG A 81 0.69 -2.27 0.11
C ARG A 81 1.23 -1.64 -1.18
N HIS A 82 0.39 -0.91 -1.93
CA HIS A 82 0.78 -0.21 -3.15
C HIS A 82 1.98 0.71 -2.93
N ARG A 83 1.92 1.59 -1.91
CA ARG A 83 2.97 2.57 -1.64
C ARG A 83 4.29 1.93 -1.23
N THR A 84 4.25 0.87 -0.43
CA THR A 84 5.47 0.17 0.00
C THR A 84 6.12 -0.55 -1.18
N LEU A 85 5.33 -1.22 -2.03
CA LEU A 85 5.84 -1.85 -3.25
C LEU A 85 6.38 -0.83 -4.25
N LYS A 86 5.68 0.29 -4.44
CA LYS A 86 6.15 1.38 -5.30
C LYS A 86 7.47 1.94 -4.80
N TYR A 87 7.59 2.18 -3.49
CA TYR A 87 8.84 2.62 -2.88
C TYR A 87 9.96 1.61 -3.15
N PHE A 88 9.71 0.32 -2.94
CA PHE A 88 10.69 -0.73 -3.22
C PHE A 88 11.16 -0.71 -4.69
N LEU A 89 10.23 -0.68 -5.62
CA LEU A 89 10.55 -0.67 -7.05
C LEU A 89 11.30 0.60 -7.46
N HIS A 90 10.85 1.78 -6.99
CA HIS A 90 11.44 3.05 -7.41
C HIS A 90 12.72 3.41 -6.65
N GLU A 91 12.66 3.46 -5.33
CA GLU A 91 13.74 3.99 -4.49
C GLU A 91 14.86 2.98 -4.26
N ILE A 92 14.53 1.68 -4.21
CA ILE A 92 15.52 0.62 -3.97
C ILE A 92 16.01 0.03 -5.29
N LEU A 93 15.09 -0.36 -6.18
CA LEU A 93 15.45 -0.99 -7.46
C LEU A 93 15.67 0.01 -8.62
N GLN A 94 15.46 1.31 -8.39
CA GLN A 94 15.67 2.37 -9.38
C GLN A 94 14.84 2.21 -10.66
N VAL A 95 13.67 1.59 -10.56
CA VAL A 95 12.69 1.53 -11.65
C VAL A 95 12.06 2.91 -11.84
N ASP A 96 11.80 3.32 -13.07
CA ASP A 96 11.06 4.55 -13.37
C ASP A 96 9.75 4.65 -12.57
N VAL A 97 9.39 5.85 -12.10
CA VAL A 97 8.27 6.08 -11.18
C VAL A 97 6.92 5.61 -11.76
N ALA A 98 6.69 5.79 -13.07
CA ALA A 98 5.43 5.37 -13.69
C ALA A 98 5.37 3.85 -13.82
N THR A 99 6.49 3.23 -14.17
CA THR A 99 6.60 1.76 -14.23
C THR A 99 6.48 1.13 -12.83
N ALA A 100 7.09 1.74 -11.82
CA ALA A 100 7.02 1.31 -10.43
C ALA A 100 5.59 1.37 -9.89
N ASP A 101 4.87 2.46 -10.16
CA ASP A 101 3.46 2.63 -9.76
C ASP A 101 2.57 1.54 -10.41
N ALA A 102 2.62 1.40 -11.73
CA ALA A 102 1.81 0.41 -12.44
C ALA A 102 2.15 -1.03 -12.04
N THR A 103 3.41 -1.31 -11.71
CA THR A 103 3.86 -2.65 -11.30
C THR A 103 3.47 -2.95 -9.85
N ALA A 104 3.58 -1.97 -8.94
CA ALA A 104 3.14 -2.11 -7.56
C ALA A 104 1.66 -2.48 -7.46
N CYS A 105 0.80 -1.81 -8.24
CA CYS A 105 -0.63 -2.09 -8.31
C CYS A 105 -0.91 -3.55 -8.75
N ARG A 106 -0.17 -4.09 -9.73
CA ARG A 106 -0.33 -5.51 -10.12
C ARG A 106 0.20 -6.47 -9.06
N MET A 107 1.34 -6.14 -8.46
CA MET A 107 1.99 -7.00 -7.47
C MET A 107 1.17 -7.16 -6.19
N GLU A 108 0.50 -6.11 -5.72
CA GLU A 108 -0.25 -6.18 -4.47
C GLU A 108 -1.45 -7.13 -4.52
N HIS A 109 -1.97 -7.43 -5.71
CA HIS A 109 -3.09 -8.37 -5.93
C HIS A 109 -2.64 -9.78 -6.33
N ALA A 110 -1.39 -9.92 -6.80
CA ALA A 110 -0.87 -11.19 -7.31
C ALA A 110 0.00 -11.95 -6.30
N ILE A 111 0.55 -11.27 -5.29
CA ILE A 111 1.39 -11.88 -4.26
C ILE A 111 0.51 -12.40 -3.12
N ASP A 112 0.80 -13.61 -2.65
CA ASP A 112 0.08 -14.17 -1.50
C ASP A 112 0.22 -13.27 -0.25
N PRO A 113 -0.80 -13.19 0.62
CA PRO A 113 -0.78 -12.25 1.74
C PRO A 113 0.39 -12.44 2.72
N GLU A 114 0.89 -13.67 2.88
CA GLU A 114 2.01 -13.95 3.78
C GLU A 114 3.33 -13.41 3.21
N SER A 115 3.62 -13.71 1.95
CA SER A 115 4.78 -13.21 1.22
C SER A 115 4.76 -11.70 1.11
N LEU A 116 3.61 -11.10 0.81
CA LEU A 116 3.50 -9.65 0.70
C LEU A 116 3.77 -8.98 2.05
N LYS A 117 3.24 -9.53 3.15
CA LYS A 117 3.53 -9.04 4.50
C LYS A 117 5.03 -9.11 4.82
N LYS A 118 5.73 -10.19 4.44
CA LYS A 118 7.18 -10.33 4.65
C LYS A 118 7.97 -9.34 3.79
N LEU A 119 7.56 -9.13 2.53
CA LEU A 119 8.18 -8.17 1.63
C LEU A 119 8.00 -6.74 2.16
N ILE A 120 6.80 -6.35 2.59
CA ILE A 120 6.54 -5.04 3.21
C ILE A 120 7.43 -4.86 4.43
N CYS A 121 7.49 -5.86 5.32
CA CYS A 121 8.36 -5.82 6.49
C CYS A 121 9.84 -5.64 6.11
N PHE A 122 10.30 -6.27 5.02
CA PHE A 122 11.65 -6.13 4.51
C PHE A 122 11.92 -4.73 3.99
N VAL A 123 11.01 -4.17 3.21
CA VAL A 123 11.12 -2.81 2.67
C VAL A 123 11.14 -1.80 3.80
N ASP A 124 10.25 -1.92 4.78
CA ASP A 124 10.24 -1.04 5.95
C ASP A 124 11.53 -1.17 6.78
N PHE A 125 12.04 -2.40 6.96
CA PHE A 125 13.33 -2.63 7.59
C PHE A 125 14.46 -1.89 6.87
N VAL A 126 14.55 -1.99 5.53
CA VAL A 126 15.57 -1.29 4.74
C VAL A 126 15.44 0.23 4.88
N ARG A 127 14.22 0.76 4.91
CA ARG A 127 13.95 2.21 5.05
C ARG A 127 14.35 2.76 6.39
N GLU A 128 14.03 2.04 7.46
CA GLU A 128 14.27 2.50 8.82
C GLU A 128 15.67 2.15 9.34
N CYS A 129 16.31 1.16 8.72
CA CYS A 129 17.52 0.54 9.22
C CYS A 129 18.50 0.27 8.06
N PRO A 130 19.33 1.26 7.65
CA PRO A 130 20.33 1.09 6.60
C PRO A 130 21.56 0.34 7.13
N ARG A 131 21.34 -0.82 7.75
CA ARG A 131 22.42 -1.70 8.20
C ARG A 131 23.18 -2.30 7.02
N THR A 132 24.35 -2.85 7.29
CA THR A 132 25.12 -3.66 6.34
C THR A 132 25.85 -4.74 7.13
N GLY A 133 26.41 -5.74 6.45
CA GLY A 133 27.23 -6.80 7.06
C GLY A 133 26.54 -8.17 7.17
N ALA A 134 27.28 -9.14 7.70
CA ALA A 134 26.90 -10.56 7.69
C ALA A 134 25.64 -10.86 8.52
N ASP A 135 25.39 -10.11 9.60
CA ASP A 135 24.26 -10.33 10.53
C ASP A 135 22.96 -9.64 10.06
N TRP A 136 22.91 -9.16 8.81
CA TRP A 136 21.78 -8.41 8.28
C TRP A 136 20.45 -9.20 8.36
N LEU A 137 20.46 -10.49 7.99
CA LEU A 137 19.27 -11.34 8.00
C LEU A 137 18.75 -11.63 9.42
N ASP A 138 19.65 -11.71 10.41
CA ASP A 138 19.26 -11.88 11.81
C ASP A 138 18.57 -10.62 12.35
N HIS A 139 19.04 -9.45 11.92
CA HIS A 139 18.41 -8.18 12.28
C HIS A 139 17.06 -8.00 11.62
N PHE A 140 16.93 -8.33 10.33
CA PHE A 140 15.64 -8.39 9.64
C PHE A 140 14.67 -9.32 10.37
N SER A 141 15.12 -10.53 10.71
CA SER A 141 14.30 -11.52 11.43
C SER A 141 13.83 -11.02 12.79
N LYS A 142 14.69 -10.30 13.53
CA LYS A 142 14.33 -9.66 14.81
C LYS A 142 13.33 -8.52 14.59
N TYR A 143 13.55 -7.66 13.60
CA TYR A 143 12.66 -6.55 13.27
C TYR A 143 11.24 -7.04 12.96
N CYS A 144 11.10 -8.06 12.09
CA CYS A 144 9.78 -8.59 11.75
C CYS A 144 9.11 -9.40 12.87
N ARG A 145 9.84 -9.76 13.94
CA ARG A 145 9.28 -10.41 15.13
C ARG A 145 8.92 -9.40 16.22
N SER A 146 9.67 -8.30 16.33
CA SER A 146 9.38 -7.23 17.28
C SER A 146 8.30 -6.33 16.68
N GLU A 147 7.08 -6.38 17.19
CA GLU A 147 5.97 -5.51 16.75
C GLU A 147 6.24 -4.00 16.95
N GLN A 148 7.39 -3.60 17.50
CA GLN A 148 7.76 -2.21 17.72
C GLN A 148 9.24 -1.93 17.46
N VAL A 149 9.46 -0.86 16.69
CA VAL A 149 10.75 -0.25 16.42
C VAL A 149 11.18 0.54 17.65
N ASN A 150 12.11 -0.01 18.43
CA ASN A 150 12.69 0.73 19.55
C ASN A 150 13.74 1.71 19.02
N ARG A 151 13.35 2.98 18.85
CA ARG A 151 14.21 4.06 18.34
C ARG A 151 15.44 4.33 19.23
N GLU A 152 15.35 4.09 20.54
CA GLU A 152 16.49 4.23 21.45
C GLU A 152 17.56 3.17 21.18
N LYS A 153 17.15 1.92 20.91
CA LYS A 153 18.05 0.84 20.49
C LYS A 153 18.71 1.15 19.14
N CYS A 154 17.99 1.78 18.20
CA CYS A 154 18.55 2.19 16.90
C CYS A 154 19.75 3.14 17.05
N SER A 155 19.73 4.09 18.00
CA SER A 155 20.84 5.02 18.22
C SER A 155 22.16 4.30 18.54
N SER A 156 22.10 3.22 19.32
CA SER A 156 23.27 2.40 19.66
C SER A 156 23.74 1.55 18.49
N CYS A 157 22.82 1.11 17.61
CA CYS A 157 23.16 0.35 16.41
C CYS A 157 23.78 1.23 15.32
N LEU A 158 23.26 2.44 15.10
CA LEU A 158 23.79 3.38 14.11
C LEU A 158 25.23 3.81 14.44
N LYS A 159 25.58 3.94 15.73
CA LYS A 159 26.96 4.19 16.17
C LYS A 159 27.95 3.07 15.84
N LYS A 160 27.46 1.86 15.59
CA LYS A 160 28.28 0.68 15.25
C LYS A 160 28.38 0.45 13.74
N LEU A 161 27.67 1.24 12.92
CA LEU A 161 27.82 1.14 11.48
C LEU A 161 29.24 1.58 11.11
N PRO A 162 29.96 0.78 10.30
CA PRO A 162 31.26 1.20 9.81
C PRO A 162 31.10 2.52 9.04
N ALA A 163 31.91 3.51 9.41
CA ALA A 163 31.95 4.76 8.67
C ALA A 163 32.51 4.45 7.27
N LYS A 164 31.64 4.57 6.26
CA LYS A 164 31.89 4.40 4.82
C LYS A 164 32.04 2.96 4.35
N ILE A 165 31.18 2.60 3.40
CA ILE A 165 31.58 1.72 2.30
C ILE A 165 32.53 2.58 1.48
N GLU A 166 33.84 2.33 1.58
CA GLU A 166 34.80 2.95 0.68
C GLU A 166 34.44 2.56 -0.76
N GLU A 167 34.18 3.58 -1.59
CA GLU A 167 34.06 3.45 -3.03
C GLU A 167 35.31 2.74 -3.57
N LYS A 168 35.09 1.66 -4.32
CA LYS A 168 36.05 1.06 -5.23
C LYS A 168 35.52 1.15 -6.64
#